data_AF-A0A1B9YDW7-F1
#
_entry.id   AF-A0A1B9YDW7-F1
#
_cell.length_a   1.000
_cell.length_b   1.000
_cell.length_c   1.000
_cell.angle_alpha   90.00
_cell.angle_beta   90.00
_cell.angle_gamma   90.00
#
_symmetry.space_group_name_H-M   'P 1'
#
loop_
_entity.id
_entity.type
_entity.pdbx_description
1 polymer ?
#
loop_
_entity_poly.entity_id
_entity_poly.type
_entity_poly.pdbx_seq_one_letter_code
_entity_poly.pdbx_strand_id
1 'polypeptide(L)' 'MALLICPKCKERSFTWFVGGKAGLTTWSCFDCDYEAKEVENNNSACENCGEISKIKLKDKEKEYWWCSNCNTTSDIQKQP' A
#
# COMPACT_ATOMS: atom_id res chain seq x y z
N MET A 1 -9.73 2.51 -12.00
CA MET A 1 -9.81 1.81 -10.71
C MET A 1 -9.51 0.34 -11.00
N ALA A 2 -8.29 -0.10 -10.73
CA ALA A 2 -7.89 -1.49 -10.95
C ALA A 2 -7.87 -2.18 -9.59
N LEU A 3 -8.42 -3.39 -9.49
CA LEU A 3 -8.26 -4.19 -8.28
C LEU A 3 -6.83 -4.72 -8.23
N LEU A 4 -6.14 -4.42 -7.14
CA LEU A 4 -4.81 -4.89 -6.84
C LEU A 4 -4.88 -6.09 -5.89
N ILE A 5 -3.77 -6.80 -5.80
CA ILE A 5 -3.66 -7.94 -4.91
C ILE A 5 -3.47 -7.42 -3.49
N CYS A 6 -4.25 -7.93 -2.54
CA CYS A 6 -4.14 -7.55 -1.15
C CYS A 6 -2.81 -8.06 -0.58
N PRO A 7 -2.05 -7.21 0.14
CA PRO A 7 -0.84 -7.68 0.81
C PRO A 7 -1.13 -8.70 1.92
N LYS A 8 -2.33 -8.64 2.53
CA LYS A 8 -2.76 -9.45 3.68
C LYS A 8 -3.37 -10.80 3.29
N CYS A 9 -4.45 -10.82 2.50
CA CYS A 9 -5.12 -12.07 2.11
C CYS A 9 -4.71 -12.63 0.75
N LYS A 10 -3.88 -11.90 -0.02
CA LYS A 10 -3.44 -12.28 -1.38
C LYS A 10 -4.56 -12.39 -2.43
N GLU A 11 -5.80 -12.01 -2.11
CA GLU A 11 -6.90 -11.90 -3.07
C GLU A 11 -6.82 -10.60 -3.87
N ARG A 12 -7.31 -10.62 -5.12
CA ARG A 12 -7.37 -9.43 -6.00
C ARG A 12 -8.59 -8.56 -5.67
N SER A 13 -8.65 -8.12 -4.42
CA SER A 13 -9.77 -7.39 -3.83
C SER A 13 -9.32 -6.10 -3.15
N PHE A 14 -8.10 -5.63 -3.44
CA PHE A 14 -7.52 -4.43 -2.84
C PHE A 14 -7.72 -3.22 -3.74
N THR A 15 -8.35 -2.18 -3.22
CA THR A 15 -8.62 -0.94 -3.95
C THR A 15 -8.11 0.25 -3.17
N TRP A 16 -8.11 1.41 -3.82
CA TRP A 16 -7.80 2.68 -3.22
C TRP A 16 -8.86 3.72 -3.52
N PHE A 17 -9.04 4.65 -2.59
CA PHE A 17 -9.92 5.79 -2.73
C PHE A 17 -9.23 7.02 -2.15
N VAL A 18 -9.27 8.13 -2.88
CA VAL A 18 -8.72 9.40 -2.42
C VAL A 18 -9.77 10.06 -1.53
N GLY A 19 -9.51 10.12 -0.23
CA GLY A 19 -10.49 10.54 0.77
C GLY A 19 -10.13 11.85 1.47
N GLY A 20 -10.96 12.89 1.29
CA GLY A 20 -10.98 14.08 2.15
C GLY A 20 -9.89 15.15 1.90
N LYS A 21 -10.00 16.26 2.66
CA LYS A 21 -9.30 17.56 2.48
C LYS A 21 -7.77 17.52 2.33
N ALA A 22 -7.11 16.42 2.72
CA ALA A 22 -5.66 16.26 2.66
C ALA A 22 -5.16 15.60 1.35
N GLY A 23 -6.05 15.04 0.53
CA GLY A 23 -5.67 14.39 -0.73
C GLY A 23 -4.89 13.08 -0.56
N LEU A 24 -4.87 12.50 0.65
CA LEU A 24 -4.20 11.22 0.91
C LEU A 24 -5.09 10.05 0.48
N THR A 25 -4.46 9.07 -0.15
CA THR A 25 -5.13 7.86 -0.61
C THR A 25 -5.35 6.90 0.56
N THR A 26 -6.55 6.37 0.70
CA THR A 26 -6.84 5.25 1.60
C THR A 26 -7.02 3.98 0.79
N TRP A 27 -6.39 2.93 1.25
CA TRP A 27 -6.38 1.61 0.64
C TRP A 27 -7.23 0.66 1.48
N SER A 28 -8.12 -0.10 0.84
CA SER A 28 -9.00 -1.04 1.53
C SER A 28 -9.18 -2.32 0.73
N CYS A 29 -9.31 -3.45 1.43
CA CYS A 29 -9.60 -4.76 0.88
C CYS A 29 -11.02 -5.17 1.25
N PHE A 30 -11.86 -5.45 0.26
CA PHE A 30 -13.25 -5.88 0.48
C PHE A 30 -13.39 -7.36 0.88
N ASP A 31 -12.31 -8.14 0.83
CA ASP A 31 -12.31 -9.57 1.12
C ASP A 31 -11.94 -9.86 2.58
N CYS A 32 -10.93 -9.17 3.12
CA CYS A 32 -10.44 -9.36 4.48
C CYS A 32 -10.56 -8.12 5.39
N ASP A 33 -11.32 -7.11 4.94
CA ASP A 33 -11.53 -5.83 5.64
C ASP A 33 -10.22 -5.12 6.03
N TYR A 34 -9.14 -5.37 5.29
CA TYR A 34 -7.85 -4.74 5.54
C TYR A 34 -7.85 -3.29 5.07
N GLU A 35 -7.47 -2.35 5.93
CA GLU A 35 -7.34 -0.94 5.59
C GLU A 35 -5.92 -0.43 5.88
N ALA A 36 -5.38 0.38 4.97
CA ALA A 36 -4.13 1.10 5.15
C ALA A 36 -4.25 2.50 4.53
N LYS A 37 -3.55 3.48 5.09
CA LYS A 37 -3.56 4.86 4.59
C LYS A 37 -2.20 5.19 3.98
N GLU A 38 -2.20 5.84 2.83
CA GLU A 38 -0.99 6.37 2.24
C GLU A 38 -0.47 7.51 3.11
N VAL A 39 0.80 7.42 3.52
CA VAL A 39 1.42 8.41 4.40
C VAL A 39 1.96 9.57 3.57
N GLU A 40 2.53 9.27 2.41
CA GLU A 40 3.15 10.22 1.49
C GLU A 40 2.91 9.76 0.05
N ASN A 41 2.58 10.69 -0.84
CA ASN A 41 2.47 10.46 -2.29
C ASN A 41 3.87 10.41 -2.93
N ASN A 42 4.74 9.59 -2.37
CA ASN A 42 6.11 9.43 -2.83
C ASN A 42 6.28 8.01 -3.35
N ASN A 43 5.95 7.82 -4.63
CA ASN A 43 6.19 6.56 -5.28
C ASN A 43 7.69 6.35 -5.43
N SER A 44 8.19 5.25 -4.89
CA SER A 44 9.57 4.82 -5.06
C SER A 44 9.67 3.66 -6.06
N ALA A 45 10.86 3.49 -6.61
CA ALA A 45 11.17 2.30 -7.41
C ALA A 45 11.10 1.05 -6.53
N CYS A 46 10.41 0.03 -7.01
CA CYS A 46 10.45 -1.28 -6.38
C CYS A 46 11.75 -1.98 -6.74
N GLU A 47 12.49 -2.46 -5.74
CA GLU A 47 13.73 -3.21 -5.96
C GLU A 47 13.48 -4.56 -6.64
N ASN A 48 12.23 -5.06 -6.62
CA ASN A 48 11.88 -6.36 -7.19
C ASN A 48 11.50 -6.28 -8.68
N CYS A 49 10.72 -5.28 -9.10
CA CYS A 49 10.35 -5.12 -10.52
C CYS A 49 11.01 -3.93 -11.23
N GLY A 50 11.71 -3.04 -10.50
CA GLY A 50 12.32 -1.84 -11.05
C GLY A 50 11.34 -0.70 -11.37
N GLU A 51 10.03 -0.91 -11.21
CA GLU A 51 9.01 0.10 -11.53
C GLU A 51 8.70 1.03 -10.36
N ILE A 52 8.27 2.26 -10.67
CA ILE A 52 7.89 3.30 -9.70
C ILE A 52 6.48 3.01 -9.13
N SER A 53 6.37 1.87 -8.44
CA SER A 53 5.12 1.30 -7.93
C SER A 53 5.16 1.01 -6.42
N LYS A 54 6.22 1.43 -5.72
CA LYS A 54 6.38 1.27 -4.27
C LYS A 54 5.72 2.45 -3.55
N ILE A 55 4.72 2.18 -2.74
CA ILE A 55 3.87 3.15 -2.04
C ILE A 55 4.06 2.97 -0.54
N LYS A 56 4.16 4.08 0.20
CA LYS A 56 4.30 4.05 1.66
C LYS A 56 2.93 4.02 2.30
N LEU A 57 2.60 2.88 2.91
CA LEU A 57 1.33 2.66 3.57
C LEU A 57 1.52 2.56 5.08
N LYS A 58 0.52 3.04 5.81
CA LYS A 58 0.39 2.91 7.25
C LYS A 58 -0.90 2.20 7.57
N ASP A 59 -0.77 1.03 8.16
CA ASP A 59 -1.88 0.33 8.78
C ASP A 59 -2.00 0.73 10.26
N LYS A 60 -2.89 0.05 11.00
CA LYS A 60 -3.12 0.35 12.42
C LYS A 60 -1.92 -0.01 13.31
N GLU A 61 -1.08 -0.92 12.87
CA GLU A 61 0.04 -1.47 13.64
C GLU A 61 1.36 -0.80 13.24
N LYS A 62 1.59 -0.56 11.94
CA LYS A 62 2.91 -0.11 11.45
C LYS A 62 2.88 0.67 10.14
N GLU A 63 4.07 1.15 9.78
CA GLU A 63 4.36 1.78 8.49
C GLU A 63 5.25 0.84 7.67
N TYR A 64 4.87 0.61 6.42
CA TYR A 64 5.57 -0.29 5.52
C TYR A 64 5.48 0.21 4.08
N TRP A 65 6.45 -0.20 3.29
CA TRP A 65 6.44 -0.01 1.86
C TRP A 65 5.71 -1.16 1.20
N TRP A 66 4.82 -0.88 0.27
CA TRP A 66 4.11 -1.89 -0.51
C TRP A 66 4.23 -1.60 -2.00
N CYS A 67 4.59 -2.61 -2.77
CA CYS A 67 4.63 -2.50 -4.22
C CYS A 67 3.30 -2.96 -4.83
N SER A 68 2.60 -2.06 -5.53
CA SER A 68 1.34 -2.39 -6.19
C SER A 68 1.50 -3.41 -7.33
N ASN A 69 2.64 -3.41 -8.01
CA ASN A 69 2.91 -4.36 -9.10
C ASN A 69 3.30 -5.77 -8.58
N CYS A 70 4.29 -5.86 -7.69
CA CYS A 70 4.77 -7.15 -7.15
C CYS A 70 3.92 -7.70 -5.99
N ASN A 71 3.06 -6.89 -5.38
CA ASN A 71 2.42 -7.18 -4.10
C ASN A 71 3.39 -7.54 -2.96
N THR A 72 4.61 -7.02 -3.01
CA THR A 72 5.63 -7.22 -1.97
C THR A 72 5.55 -6.10 -0.94
N THR A 73 5.69 -6.46 0.34
CA THR A 73 5.75 -5.52 1.45
C THR A 73 7.14 -5.51 2.08
N SER A 74 7.65 -4.34 2.41
CA SER A 74 8.91 -4.16 3.14
C SER A 74 8.66 -3.30 4.36
N ASP A 75 8.93 -3.84 5.55
CA ASP A 75 8.84 -3.07 6.79
C ASP A 75 9.83 -1.90 6.79
N ILE A 76 9.37 -0.74 7.26
CA ILE A 76 10.25 0.37 7.59
C ILE A 76 10.77 0.08 9.00
N GLN A 77 11.75 -0.81 9.13
CA GLN A 77 12.44 -0.95 10.40
C GLN A 77 13.16 0.37 10.67
N LYS A 78 12.68 1.13 11.67
CA LYS A 78 13.50 2.18 12.28
C LYS A 78 14.75 1.48 12.80
N GLN A 79 15.87 1.66 12.11
CA GLN A 79 17.15 1.26 12.67
C GLN A 79 17.34 2.00 14.01
N PRO A 80 17.74 1.30 15.07
CA PRO A 80 17.97 1.87 16.40
C PRO A 80 19.15 2.85 16.43
#